data_AF-A0A8J9VJA0-F1
#
_entry.id   AF-A0A8J9VJA0-F1
#
_cell.length_a   1.000
_cell.length_b   1.000
_cell.length_c   1.000
_cell.angle_alpha   90.00
_cell.angle_beta   90.00
_cell.angle_gamma   90.00
#
_symmetry.space_group_name_H-M   'P 1'
#
loop_
_entity.id
_entity.type
_entity.pdbx_description
1 polymer ?
#
loop_
_entity_poly.entity_id
_entity_poly.type
_entity_poly.pdbx_seq_one_letter_code
_entity_poly.pdbx_strand_id
1 'polypeptide(L)'
;MASAFPEDSQMDDVFDEETGEDMVRTRDFERMKESRVKQGFRDGMSDGRLTSLQEGFNRGYSEGVGQTLQLARLRGLLCGLLTYHMAKEGTTFTFSEQVVSAIKQLIMELSSVENTGLDSQSHGASATNLSMADDLALEMEMMQLQTNQSGGSPGVTGLSPEQEQRRRQEIVFLSFQRRCAEILRAIGWEDGLIEQILTLQIPQ
;
A
#
# COMPACT_ATOMS: atom_id res chain seq x y z
N MET A 1 -50.70 -56.93 -69.73
CA MET A 1 -50.31 -57.74 -68.56
C MET A 1 -48.86 -57.40 -68.28
N ALA A 2 -48.60 -56.44 -67.40
CA ALA A 2 -48.42 -56.56 -65.94
C ALA A 2 -46.91 -56.48 -65.65
N SER A 3 -46.31 -55.30 -65.53
CA SER A 3 -46.29 -54.34 -64.39
C SER A 3 -45.55 -54.84 -63.14
N ALA A 4 -44.43 -54.16 -62.88
CA ALA A 4 -43.84 -53.82 -61.57
C ALA A 4 -43.19 -54.94 -60.73
N PHE A 5 -41.86 -54.98 -60.80
CA PHE A 5 -41.01 -55.26 -59.65
C PHE A 5 -40.39 -53.93 -59.17
N PRO A 6 -40.30 -53.71 -57.84
CA PRO A 6 -39.84 -52.45 -57.26
C PRO A 6 -38.31 -52.43 -57.19
N GLU A 7 -37.67 -51.41 -57.76
CA GLU A 7 -36.31 -51.07 -57.38
C GLU A 7 -36.39 -49.94 -56.37
N ASP A 8 -36.15 -50.31 -55.12
CA ASP A 8 -35.80 -49.41 -54.04
C ASP A 8 -34.59 -48.58 -54.47
N SER A 9 -34.83 -47.33 -54.87
CA SER A 9 -33.80 -46.29 -54.83
C SER A 9 -33.62 -45.83 -53.37
N GLN A 10 -33.14 -46.77 -52.53
CA GLN A 10 -32.32 -46.42 -51.37
C GLN A 10 -30.92 -46.11 -51.90
N MET A 11 -30.70 -44.85 -52.27
CA MET A 11 -29.36 -44.32 -52.42
C MET A 11 -29.32 -42.99 -51.67
N ASP A 12 -28.91 -43.12 -50.42
CA ASP A 12 -27.96 -42.22 -49.79
C ASP A 12 -28.45 -40.78 -49.61
N ASP A 13 -29.46 -40.63 -48.75
CA ASP A 13 -29.47 -39.52 -47.80
C ASP A 13 -28.29 -39.74 -46.82
N VAL A 14 -27.06 -39.59 -47.34
CA VAL A 14 -25.83 -39.55 -46.54
C VAL A 14 -25.86 -38.22 -45.83
N PHE A 15 -26.51 -38.25 -44.69
CA PHE A 15 -26.33 -37.33 -43.59
C PHE A 15 -24.92 -36.72 -43.62
N ASP A 16 -24.84 -35.43 -43.92
CA ASP A 16 -23.66 -34.58 -43.73
C ASP A 16 -23.43 -34.33 -42.21
N GLU A 17 -23.64 -35.37 -41.39
CA GLU A 17 -23.66 -35.36 -39.92
C GLU A 17 -22.25 -35.16 -39.36
N GLU A 18 -21.22 -35.64 -40.07
CA GLU A 18 -19.81 -35.37 -39.75
C GLU A 18 -19.46 -33.89 -39.96
N THR A 19 -19.99 -33.25 -41.01
CA THR A 19 -19.79 -31.82 -41.31
C THR A 19 -20.47 -30.93 -40.26
N GLY A 20 -21.63 -31.35 -39.74
CA GLY A 20 -22.28 -30.68 -38.61
C GLY A 20 -21.47 -30.75 -37.32
N GLU A 21 -20.92 -31.93 -36.99
CA GLU A 21 -20.07 -32.10 -35.81
C GLU A 21 -18.77 -31.30 -35.88
N ASP A 22 -18.08 -31.29 -37.03
CA ASP A 22 -16.82 -30.57 -37.18
C ASP A 22 -17.00 -29.04 -37.20
N MET A 23 -18.11 -28.54 -37.76
CA MET A 23 -18.49 -27.13 -37.62
C MET A 23 -18.82 -26.76 -36.17
N VAL A 24 -19.52 -27.63 -35.44
CA VAL A 24 -19.84 -27.40 -34.02
C VAL A 24 -18.56 -27.42 -33.18
N ARG A 25 -17.65 -28.39 -33.41
CA ARG A 25 -16.34 -28.48 -32.75
C ARG A 25 -15.48 -27.24 -33.02
N THR A 26 -15.46 -26.76 -34.27
CA THR A 26 -14.71 -25.55 -34.65
C THR A 26 -15.28 -24.31 -33.94
N ARG A 27 -16.60 -24.14 -33.94
CA ARG A 27 -17.27 -23.03 -33.26
C ARG A 27 -17.06 -23.06 -31.74
N ASP A 28 -17.11 -24.23 -31.13
CA ASP A 28 -16.90 -24.36 -29.69
C ASP A 28 -15.43 -24.14 -29.32
N PHE A 29 -14.49 -24.56 -30.18
CA PHE A 29 -13.07 -24.23 -30.05
C PHE A 29 -12.82 -22.72 -30.16
N GLU A 30 -13.43 -22.03 -31.13
CA GLU A 30 -13.34 -20.58 -31.28
C GLU A 30 -13.90 -19.84 -30.07
N ARG A 31 -15.08 -20.24 -29.58
CA ARG A 31 -15.69 -19.68 -28.36
C ARG A 31 -14.80 -19.90 -27.14
N MET A 32 -14.23 -21.09 -27.00
CA MET A 32 -13.30 -21.41 -25.90
C MET A 32 -12.02 -20.57 -26.01
N LYS A 33 -11.50 -20.36 -27.22
CA LYS A 33 -10.33 -19.52 -27.47
C LYS A 33 -10.59 -18.06 -27.12
N GLU A 34 -11.71 -17.49 -27.56
CA GLU A 34 -12.11 -16.12 -27.22
C GLU A 34 -12.34 -15.95 -25.72
N SER A 35 -13.00 -16.92 -25.09
CA SER A 35 -13.23 -16.93 -23.64
C SER A 35 -11.91 -16.93 -22.88
N ARG A 36 -10.95 -17.78 -23.28
CA ARG A 36 -9.62 -17.81 -22.64
C ARG A 36 -8.82 -16.52 -22.84
N VAL A 37 -8.90 -15.88 -24.01
CA VAL A 37 -8.23 -14.59 -24.24
C VAL A 37 -8.82 -13.50 -23.34
N LYS A 38 -10.16 -13.39 -23.29
CA LYS A 38 -10.84 -12.42 -22.42
C LYS A 38 -10.55 -12.68 -20.94
N GLN A 39 -10.54 -13.95 -20.54
CA GLN A 39 -10.22 -14.35 -19.17
C GLN A 39 -8.77 -13.99 -18.82
N GLY A 40 -7.80 -14.34 -19.66
CA GLY A 40 -6.39 -14.00 -19.43
C GLY A 40 -6.14 -12.49 -19.37
N PHE A 41 -6.86 -11.69 -20.15
CA PHE A 41 -6.78 -10.22 -20.07
C PHE A 41 -7.32 -9.68 -18.73
N ARG A 42 -8.48 -10.18 -18.29
CA ARG A 42 -9.07 -9.78 -16.99
C ARG A 42 -8.19 -10.20 -15.83
N ASP A 43 -7.67 -11.42 -15.87
CA ASP A 43 -6.78 -11.95 -14.84
C ASP A 43 -5.47 -11.15 -14.81
N GLY A 44 -4.84 -10.90 -15.96
CA GLY A 44 -3.64 -10.06 -16.04
C GLY A 44 -3.84 -8.62 -15.56
N MET A 45 -5.00 -8.01 -15.87
CA MET A 45 -5.34 -6.68 -15.38
C MET A 45 -5.56 -6.66 -13.86
N SER A 46 -6.25 -7.68 -13.33
CA SER A 46 -6.48 -7.83 -11.90
C SER A 46 -5.16 -8.03 -11.14
N ASP A 47 -4.32 -8.94 -11.62
CA ASP A 47 -3.04 -9.26 -11.01
C ASP A 47 -2.07 -8.08 -11.08
N GLY A 48 -2.03 -7.35 -12.20
CA GLY A 48 -1.23 -6.14 -12.34
C GLY A 48 -1.65 -5.06 -11.33
N ARG A 49 -2.96 -4.82 -11.16
CA ARG A 49 -3.48 -3.87 -10.17
C ARG A 49 -3.13 -4.28 -8.75
N LEU A 50 -3.32 -5.56 -8.42
CA LEU A 50 -3.01 -6.08 -7.09
C LEU A 50 -1.51 -5.95 -6.78
N THR A 51 -0.65 -6.25 -7.76
CA THR A 51 0.80 -6.15 -7.62
C THR A 51 1.23 -4.71 -7.37
N SER A 52 0.79 -3.77 -8.20
CA SER A 52 1.12 -2.35 -8.00
C SER A 52 0.58 -1.78 -6.69
N LEU A 53 -0.62 -2.22 -6.26
CA LEU A 53 -1.18 -1.85 -4.96
C LEU A 53 -0.31 -2.39 -3.81
N GLN A 54 0.09 -3.66 -3.90
CA GLN A 54 0.91 -4.29 -2.87
C GLN A 54 2.31 -3.67 -2.79
N GLU A 55 2.91 -3.31 -3.91
CA GLU A 55 4.17 -2.56 -3.96
C GLU A 55 4.04 -1.20 -3.27
N GLY A 56 2.96 -0.46 -3.58
CA GLY A 56 2.65 0.80 -2.92
C GLY A 56 2.44 0.64 -1.41
N PHE A 57 1.70 -0.40 -0.99
CA PHE A 57 1.48 -0.72 0.42
C PHE A 57 2.80 -1.08 1.13
N ASN A 58 3.59 -1.99 0.56
CA ASN A 58 4.86 -2.43 1.14
C ASN A 58 5.80 -1.24 1.34
N ARG A 59 5.88 -0.37 0.33
CA ARG A 59 6.68 0.85 0.40
C ARG A 59 6.18 1.77 1.51
N GLY A 60 4.89 2.13 1.50
CA GLY A 60 4.32 3.02 2.51
C GLY A 60 4.42 2.46 3.94
N TYR A 61 4.22 1.14 4.10
CA TYR A 61 4.38 0.45 5.38
C TYR A 61 5.82 0.50 5.87
N SER A 62 6.80 0.17 5.01
CA SER A 62 8.21 0.19 5.37
C SER A 62 8.70 1.59 5.78
N GLU A 63 8.21 2.63 5.09
CA GLU A 63 8.58 4.03 5.37
C GLU A 63 7.88 4.55 6.63
N GLY A 64 6.60 4.22 6.85
CA GLY A 64 5.80 4.72 7.96
C GLY A 64 6.08 4.04 9.29
N VAL A 65 6.22 2.71 9.31
CA VAL A 65 6.30 1.92 10.55
C VAL A 65 7.49 2.32 11.41
N GLY A 66 8.66 2.51 10.81
CA GLY A 66 9.85 2.90 11.57
C GLY A 66 9.66 4.22 12.31
N GLN A 67 9.03 5.20 11.65
CA GLN A 67 8.80 6.53 12.21
C GLN A 67 7.72 6.52 13.28
N THR A 68 6.58 5.88 13.01
CA THR A 68 5.49 5.77 13.98
C THR A 68 5.92 5.00 15.22
N LEU A 69 6.72 3.93 15.06
CA LEU A 69 7.19 3.14 16.19
C LEU A 69 8.16 3.92 17.09
N GLN A 70 9.04 4.74 16.49
CA GLN A 70 9.94 5.61 17.24
C GLN A 70 9.18 6.67 18.07
N LEU A 71 8.16 7.31 17.48
CA LEU A 71 7.30 8.27 18.20
C LEU A 71 6.48 7.59 19.31
N ALA A 72 5.87 6.45 18.98
CA ALA A 72 5.09 5.66 19.93
C ALA A 72 5.93 5.23 21.14
N ARG A 73 7.21 4.93 20.93
CA ARG A 73 8.14 4.58 22.00
C ARG A 73 8.43 5.75 22.93
N LEU A 74 8.73 6.95 22.39
CA LEU A 74 8.92 8.15 23.21
C LEU A 74 7.66 8.46 24.02
N ARG A 75 6.48 8.37 23.39
CA ARG A 75 5.20 8.56 24.07
C ARG A 75 5.00 7.52 25.18
N GLY A 76 5.27 6.24 24.90
CA GLY A 76 5.16 5.15 25.88
C GLY A 76 6.06 5.36 27.10
N LEU A 77 7.30 5.81 26.88
CA LEU A 77 8.22 6.17 27.95
C LEU A 77 7.64 7.28 28.83
N LEU A 78 7.18 8.38 28.23
CA LEU A 78 6.60 9.53 28.94
C LEU A 78 5.34 9.15 29.72
N CYS A 79 4.45 8.35 29.12
CA CYS A 79 3.27 7.81 29.80
C CYS A 79 3.64 6.90 30.97
N GLY A 80 4.68 6.08 30.82
CA GLY A 80 5.23 5.23 31.88
C GLY A 80 5.74 6.05 33.07
N LEU A 81 6.50 7.13 32.78
CA LEU A 81 6.96 8.06 33.82
C LEU A 81 5.78 8.72 34.54
N LEU A 82 4.77 9.21 33.81
CA LEU A 82 3.60 9.84 34.42
C LEU A 82 2.80 8.85 35.29
N THR A 83 2.65 7.61 34.82
CA THR A 83 1.98 6.55 35.58
C THR A 83 2.75 6.21 36.85
N TYR A 84 4.09 6.13 36.76
CA TYR A 84 4.95 5.93 37.92
C TYR A 84 4.82 7.06 38.93
N HIS A 85 4.77 8.31 38.47
CA HIS A 85 4.53 9.48 39.32
C HIS A 85 3.22 9.35 40.11
N MET A 86 2.12 9.11 39.39
CA MET A 86 0.78 8.96 39.99
C MET A 86 0.73 7.82 41.01
N ALA A 87 1.39 6.70 40.72
CA ALA A 87 1.46 5.56 41.64
C ALA A 87 2.29 5.85 42.91
N LYS A 88 3.15 6.87 42.88
CA LYS A 88 4.03 7.27 43.99
C LYS A 88 3.58 8.55 44.70
N GLU A 89 2.46 9.15 44.29
CA GLU A 89 1.86 10.29 44.98
C GLU A 89 1.59 9.93 46.45
N GLY A 90 2.23 10.65 47.37
CA GLY A 90 2.21 10.37 48.81
C GLY A 90 3.47 9.72 49.39
N THR A 91 4.50 9.45 48.57
CA THR A 91 5.83 8.96 49.02
C THR A 91 6.92 10.02 48.86
N THR A 92 8.13 9.76 49.37
CA THR A 92 9.27 10.70 49.39
C THR A 92 9.86 11.04 48.02
N PHE A 93 9.52 10.29 46.95
CA PHE A 93 10.03 10.53 45.61
C PHE A 93 8.87 10.90 44.68
N THR A 94 8.69 12.20 44.46
CA THR A 94 7.77 12.78 43.49
C THR A 94 8.54 13.65 42.51
N PHE A 95 8.02 13.78 41.29
CA PHE A 95 8.59 14.68 40.30
C PHE A 95 8.14 16.10 40.62
N SER A 96 8.94 17.09 40.23
CA SER A 96 8.49 18.48 40.35
C SER A 96 7.30 18.74 39.43
N GLU A 97 6.40 19.65 39.83
CA GLU A 97 5.23 20.01 39.00
C GLU A 97 5.64 20.49 37.59
N GLN A 98 6.80 21.14 37.48
CA GLN A 98 7.38 21.59 36.21
C GLN A 98 7.71 20.41 35.30
N VAL A 99 8.33 19.35 35.84
CA VAL A 99 8.64 18.12 35.08
C VAL A 99 7.37 17.41 34.66
N VAL A 100 6.37 17.29 35.55
CA VAL A 100 5.08 16.67 35.23
C VAL A 100 4.35 17.45 34.13
N SER A 101 4.36 18.78 34.19
CA SER A 101 3.79 19.64 33.15
C SER A 101 4.51 19.46 31.81
N ALA A 102 5.84 19.44 31.81
CA ALA A 102 6.65 19.21 30.62
C ALA A 102 6.37 17.83 29.97
N ILE A 103 6.24 16.78 30.77
CA ILE A 103 5.86 15.43 30.30
C ILE A 103 4.48 15.47 29.61
N LYS A 104 3.47 16.09 30.24
CA LYS A 104 2.11 16.18 29.68
C LYS A 104 2.08 16.96 28.37
N GLN A 105 2.79 18.09 28.30
CA GLN A 105 2.92 18.89 27.08
C GLN A 105 3.57 18.08 25.95
N LEU A 106 4.66 17.37 26.26
CA LEU A 106 5.39 16.58 25.25
C LEU A 106 4.55 15.42 24.70
N ILE A 107 3.75 14.75 25.55
CA ILE A 107 2.79 13.71 25.12
C ILE A 107 1.73 14.29 24.18
N MET A 108 1.20 15.47 24.49
CA MET A 108 0.19 16.14 23.67
C MET A 108 0.76 16.54 22.30
N GLU A 109 1.96 17.10 22.27
CA GLU A 109 2.65 17.44 21.03
C GLU A 109 2.96 16.21 20.16
N LEU A 110 3.48 15.13 20.76
CA LEU A 110 3.70 13.86 20.06
C LEU A 110 2.42 13.33 19.43
N SER A 111 1.29 13.39 20.16
CA SER A 111 -0.01 12.94 19.66
C SER A 111 -0.51 13.80 18.49
N SER A 112 -0.24 15.11 18.50
CA SER A 112 -0.57 16.00 17.38
C SER A 112 0.25 15.69 16.13
N VAL A 113 1.52 15.32 16.28
CA VAL A 113 2.39 14.97 15.16
C VAL A 113 2.00 13.62 14.55
N GLU A 114 1.62 12.64 15.38
CA GLU A 114 1.09 11.36 14.90
C GLU A 114 -0.16 11.55 14.03
N ASN A 115 -1.09 12.41 14.46
CA ASN A 115 -2.35 12.64 13.74
C ASN A 115 -2.14 13.39 12.41
N THR A 116 -1.26 14.38 12.36
CA THR A 116 -0.98 15.14 11.12
C THR A 116 -0.18 14.33 10.08
N GLY A 117 0.61 13.36 10.53
CA GLY A 117 1.31 12.40 9.66
C GLY A 117 0.37 11.42 8.95
N LEU A 118 -0.73 11.02 9.59
CA LEU A 118 -1.73 10.12 9.01
C LEU A 118 -2.57 10.80 7.91
N ASP A 119 -2.89 12.08 8.08
CA ASP A 119 -3.70 12.83 7.11
C ASP A 119 -2.95 13.06 5.78
N SER A 120 -1.64 13.29 5.85
CA SER A 120 -0.79 13.55 4.68
C SER A 120 -0.60 12.31 3.78
N GLN A 121 -0.74 11.09 4.34
CA GLN A 121 -0.64 9.83 3.59
C GLN A 121 -1.97 9.39 2.95
N SER A 122 -3.11 9.94 3.37
CA SER A 122 -4.42 9.63 2.79
C SER A 122 -4.55 10.05 1.31
N HIS A 123 -3.70 10.98 0.85
CA HIS A 123 -3.65 11.38 -0.56
C HIS A 123 -2.90 10.38 -1.47
N GLY A 124 -2.10 9.46 -0.91
CA GLY A 124 -1.41 8.41 -1.68
C GLY A 124 -2.28 7.15 -1.91
N ALA A 125 -3.32 6.95 -1.10
CA ALA A 125 -4.31 5.88 -1.28
C ALA A 125 -5.50 6.30 -2.15
N SER A 126 -5.59 7.59 -2.51
CA SER A 126 -6.50 8.07 -3.54
C SER A 126 -5.81 8.02 -4.91
N ALA A 127 -5.32 6.83 -5.27
CA ALA A 127 -5.16 6.49 -6.68
C ALA A 127 -6.58 6.40 -7.27
N THR A 128 -7.06 7.56 -7.69
CA THR A 128 -7.89 7.76 -8.87
C THR A 128 -8.34 6.47 -9.59
N ASN A 129 -9.66 6.36 -9.70
CA ASN A 129 -10.42 5.57 -10.69
C ASN A 129 -10.86 4.15 -10.28
N LEU A 130 -11.87 4.10 -9.41
CA LEU A 130 -12.85 3.00 -9.41
C LEU A 130 -13.77 3.01 -10.67
N SER A 131 -13.42 3.76 -11.72
CA SER A 131 -14.19 3.94 -12.97
C SER A 131 -13.31 3.91 -14.23
N MET A 132 -12.25 3.10 -14.25
CA MET A 132 -11.43 2.89 -15.47
C MET A 132 -11.92 1.71 -16.33
N ALA A 133 -12.92 0.96 -15.88
CA ALA A 133 -13.45 -0.19 -16.63
C ALA A 133 -14.10 0.23 -17.96
N ASP A 134 -14.66 1.45 -18.02
CA ASP A 134 -15.30 1.97 -19.24
C ASP A 134 -14.28 2.65 -20.19
N ASP A 135 -13.18 3.22 -19.68
CA ASP A 135 -12.17 3.90 -20.50
C ASP A 135 -11.18 2.96 -21.22
N LEU A 136 -10.95 1.75 -20.70
CA LEU A 136 -10.01 0.79 -21.30
C LEU A 136 -10.58 0.01 -22.50
N ALA A 137 -11.91 -0.06 -22.63
CA ALA A 137 -12.55 -0.55 -23.85
C ALA A 137 -12.28 0.37 -25.04
N LEU A 138 -12.19 1.69 -24.78
CA LEU A 138 -11.79 2.71 -25.75
C LEU A 138 -10.27 2.68 -26.06
N GLU A 139 -9.41 2.31 -25.10
CA GLU A 139 -7.97 2.16 -25.36
C GLU A 139 -7.63 0.98 -26.27
N MET A 140 -8.40 -0.12 -26.22
CA MET A 140 -8.24 -1.23 -27.18
C MET A 140 -8.59 -0.79 -28.62
N GLU A 141 -9.35 0.29 -28.77
CA GLU A 141 -9.67 0.95 -30.05
C GLU A 141 -8.59 1.98 -30.45
N MET A 142 -7.96 2.65 -29.48
CA MET A 142 -6.86 3.60 -29.72
C MET A 142 -5.48 2.94 -29.98
N MET A 143 -5.27 1.68 -29.58
CA MET A 143 -4.03 0.92 -29.84
C MET A 143 -3.85 0.51 -31.33
N GLN A 144 -4.55 1.15 -32.27
CA GLN A 144 -4.27 1.07 -33.70
C GLN A 144 -3.68 2.37 -34.27
N LEU A 145 -3.59 3.44 -33.48
CA LEU A 145 -3.08 4.73 -33.94
C LEU A 145 -2.18 5.35 -32.87
N GLN A 146 -0.86 5.25 -33.09
CA GLN A 146 0.22 6.18 -32.68
C GLN A 146 1.44 5.49 -32.07
N THR A 147 2.28 4.95 -32.95
CA THR A 147 3.73 4.98 -32.79
C THR A 147 4.21 6.41 -33.04
N ASN A 148 4.52 7.22 -32.01
CA ASN A 148 5.61 8.21 -32.07
C ASN A 148 5.69 9.16 -30.87
N GLN A 149 6.94 9.36 -30.41
CA GLN A 149 7.49 10.53 -29.70
C GLN A 149 7.09 10.71 -28.23
N SER A 150 7.95 11.15 -27.31
CA SER A 150 9.41 11.22 -27.16
C SER A 150 9.61 11.73 -25.73
N GLY A 151 10.48 11.08 -24.96
CA GLY A 151 10.74 11.42 -23.56
C GLY A 151 11.40 12.79 -23.38
N GLY A 152 10.92 13.55 -22.39
CA GLY A 152 11.57 14.74 -21.86
C GLY A 152 11.88 14.51 -20.38
N SER A 153 13.16 14.55 -20.01
CA SER A 153 13.63 14.46 -18.62
C SER A 153 14.36 15.76 -18.27
N PRO A 154 13.98 16.50 -17.21
CA PRO A 154 14.79 17.60 -16.70
C PRO A 154 15.75 17.09 -15.61
N GLY A 155 16.99 17.55 -15.70
CA GLY A 155 18.11 17.18 -14.85
C GLY A 155 18.01 17.65 -13.39
N VAL A 156 18.77 16.93 -12.56
CA VAL A 156 18.77 16.91 -11.11
C VAL A 156 19.92 17.74 -10.55
N THR A 157 19.59 18.78 -9.76
CA THR A 157 20.40 19.22 -8.61
C THR A 157 19.46 19.74 -7.53
N GLY A 158 18.80 18.81 -6.85
CA GLY A 158 17.98 19.03 -5.66
C GLY A 158 17.72 17.67 -5.04
N LEU A 159 17.80 17.56 -3.72
CA LEU A 159 17.39 16.33 -3.01
C LEU A 159 15.97 15.96 -3.47
N SER A 160 15.70 14.67 -3.67
CA SER A 160 14.35 14.21 -4.00
C SER A 160 13.37 14.73 -2.93
N PRO A 161 12.14 15.15 -3.30
CA PRO A 161 11.12 15.56 -2.33
C PRO A 161 10.94 14.58 -1.16
N GLU A 162 11.13 13.29 -1.42
CA GLU A 162 11.08 12.21 -0.43
C GLU A 162 12.24 12.27 0.58
N GLN A 163 13.45 12.59 0.12
CA GLN A 163 14.64 12.71 0.97
C GLN A 163 14.54 13.95 1.87
N GLU A 164 13.99 15.04 1.34
CA GLU A 164 13.74 16.26 2.11
C GLU A 164 12.68 16.02 3.20
N GLN A 165 11.58 15.32 2.86
CA GLN A 165 10.55 14.97 3.84
C GLN A 165 11.12 14.07 4.96
N ARG A 166 11.93 13.07 4.61
CA ARG A 166 12.59 12.20 5.58
C ARG A 166 13.49 12.98 6.53
N ARG A 167 14.29 13.92 6.01
CA ARG A 167 15.14 14.80 6.85
C ARG A 167 14.32 15.65 7.80
N ARG A 168 13.20 16.22 7.34
CA ARG A 168 12.30 17.00 8.20
C ARG A 168 11.75 16.17 9.35
N GLN A 169 11.30 14.95 9.05
CA GLN A 169 10.79 14.02 10.06
C GLN A 169 11.89 13.61 11.06
N GLU A 170 13.11 13.39 10.59
CA GLU A 170 14.26 13.08 11.44
C GLU A 170 14.61 14.24 12.38
N ILE A 171 14.64 15.49 11.88
CA ILE A 171 14.87 16.68 12.70
C ILE A 171 13.80 16.81 13.79
N VAL A 172 12.53 16.59 13.43
CA VAL A 172 11.41 16.63 14.38
C VAL A 172 11.60 15.55 15.44
N PHE A 173 11.91 14.31 15.06
CA PHE A 173 12.15 13.23 16.00
C PHE A 173 13.31 13.53 16.96
N LEU A 174 14.45 14.02 16.45
CA LEU A 174 15.59 14.40 17.28
C LEU A 174 15.25 15.51 18.27
N SER A 175 14.37 16.44 17.90
CA SER A 175 13.89 17.49 18.80
C SER A 175 13.08 16.92 19.98
N PHE A 176 12.23 15.93 19.73
CA PHE A 176 11.49 15.21 20.77
C PHE A 176 12.42 14.38 21.65
N GLN A 177 13.39 13.69 21.04
CA GLN A 177 14.38 12.90 21.77
C GLN A 177 15.21 13.77 22.72
N ARG A 178 15.65 14.96 22.26
CA ARG A 178 16.39 15.92 23.11
C ARG A 178 15.55 16.37 24.31
N ARG A 179 14.28 16.73 24.10
CA ARG A 179 13.38 17.13 25.19
C ARG A 179 13.09 15.99 26.16
N CYS A 180 12.96 14.76 25.67
CA CYS A 180 12.87 13.58 26.54
C CYS A 180 14.14 13.40 27.38
N ALA A 181 15.32 13.57 26.79
CA ALA A 181 16.58 13.48 27.53
C ALA A 181 16.69 14.54 28.64
N GLU A 182 16.26 15.78 28.37
CA GLU A 182 16.20 16.85 29.37
C GLU A 182 15.27 16.49 30.55
N ILE A 183 14.10 15.92 30.27
CA ILE A 183 13.17 15.43 31.30
C ILE A 183 13.82 14.32 32.13
N LEU A 184 14.45 13.33 31.50
CA LEU A 184 15.09 12.22 32.19
C LEU A 184 16.25 12.69 33.09
N ARG A 185 17.06 13.64 32.61
CA ARG A 185 18.11 14.29 33.42
C ARG A 185 17.52 15.03 34.61
N ALA A 186 16.40 15.75 34.43
CA ALA A 186 15.72 16.45 35.52
C ALA A 186 15.16 15.50 36.59
N ILE A 187 14.86 14.25 36.22
CA ILE A 187 14.43 13.18 37.15
C ILE A 187 15.64 12.51 37.84
N GLY A 188 16.86 12.76 37.38
CA GLY A 188 18.11 12.24 37.96
C GLY A 188 18.63 10.96 37.31
N TRP A 189 18.24 10.67 36.06
CA TRP A 189 18.77 9.52 35.33
C TRP A 189 20.18 9.80 34.79
N GLU A 190 21.04 8.77 34.77
CA GLU A 190 22.41 8.86 34.26
C GLU A 190 22.44 8.96 32.73
N ASP A 191 23.35 9.78 32.18
CA ASP A 191 23.48 9.98 30.73
C ASP A 191 23.69 8.68 29.94
N GLY A 192 24.43 7.72 30.50
CA GLY A 192 24.64 6.42 29.85
C GLY A 192 23.35 5.62 29.65
N LEU A 193 22.46 5.65 30.64
CA LEU A 193 21.14 4.99 30.55
C LEU A 193 20.20 5.76 29.63
N ILE A 194 20.27 7.10 29.65
CA ILE A 194 19.47 7.96 28.77
C ILE A 194 19.81 7.67 27.31
N GLU A 195 21.10 7.64 26.97
CA GLU A 195 21.54 7.30 25.62
C GLU A 195 21.09 5.89 25.25
N GLN A 196 21.30 4.89 26.10
CA GLN A 196 20.85 3.53 25.81
C GLN A 196 19.33 3.45 25.55
N ILE A 197 18.53 4.15 26.33
CA ILE A 197 17.07 4.09 26.24
C ILE A 197 16.55 4.89 25.05
N LEU A 198 17.14 6.03 24.73
CA LEU A 198 16.69 6.87 23.62
C LEU A 198 17.27 6.43 22.27
N THR A 199 18.44 5.78 22.26
CA THR A 199 19.12 5.33 21.02
C THR A 199 18.91 3.86 20.69
N LEU A 200 18.28 3.06 21.58
CA LEU A 200 18.04 1.63 21.31
C LEU A 200 17.35 1.50 19.93
N GLN A 201 18.08 0.99 18.95
CA GLN A 201 17.54 0.80 17.61
C GLN A 201 16.52 -0.33 17.66
N ILE A 202 15.38 -0.14 17.00
CA ILE A 202 14.49 -1.25 16.69
C ILE A 202 15.26 -2.15 15.71
N PRO A 203 15.45 -3.45 15.99
CA PRO A 203 16.09 -4.35 15.04
C PRO A 203 15.31 -4.28 13.71
N GLN A 204 16.04 -4.02 12.63
CA GLN A 204 15.53 -4.03 11.26
C GLN A 204 15.09 -5.44 10.87
#